data_AF-A0A2T0MDR3-F1
#
_entry.id   AF-A0A2T0MDR3-F1
#
_cell.length_a   1.000
_cell.length_b   1.000
_cell.length_c   1.000
_cell.angle_alpha   90.00
_cell.angle_beta   90.00
_cell.angle_gamma   90.00
#
_symmetry.space_group_name_H-M   'P 1'
#
loop_
_entity.id
_entity.type
_entity.pdbx_description
1 polymer ?
#
loop_
_entity_poly.entity_id
_entity_poly.type
_entity_poly.pdbx_seq_one_letter_code
_entity_poly.pdbx_strand_id
1 'polypeptide(L)' 'MVNALPAHSARYWNRPDITWLPFADFEPLSHGLVWRAETENAAIGALAQTVRDLGPLHL' A
#
# COMPACT_ATOMS: atom_id res chain seq x y z
N MET A 1 -18.35 9.62 -11.94
CA MET A 1 -18.17 8.67 -10.83
C MET A 1 -16.83 8.97 -10.18
N VAL A 2 -16.78 9.08 -8.85
CA VAL A 2 -15.54 9.29 -8.10
C VAL A 2 -15.14 7.94 -7.51
N ASN A 3 -13.88 7.56 -7.66
CA ASN A 3 -13.33 6.33 -7.10
C ASN A 3 -12.30 6.69 -6.02
N ALA A 4 -12.45 6.10 -4.83
CA ALA A 4 -11.44 6.21 -3.79
C ALA A 4 -10.25 5.29 -4.14
N LEU A 5 -9.06 5.86 -4.18
CA LEU A 5 -7.81 5.14 -4.47
C LEU A 5 -6.79 5.47 -3.37
N PRO A 6 -5.87 4.54 -3.05
CA PRO A 6 -4.77 4.84 -2.14
C PRO A 6 -3.94 6.03 -2.64
N ALA A 7 -3.48 6.90 -1.73
CA ALA A 7 -2.78 8.14 -2.08
C ALA A 7 -1.56 7.91 -3.00
N HIS A 8 -0.86 6.78 -2.85
CA HIS A 8 0.30 6.44 -3.68
C HIS A 8 -0.05 6.21 -5.16
N SER A 9 -1.32 6.00 -5.51
CA SER A 9 -1.75 5.92 -6.91
C SER A 9 -1.46 7.21 -7.69
N ALA A 10 -1.56 8.38 -7.04
CA ALA A 10 -1.23 9.66 -7.67
C ALA A 10 0.24 9.74 -8.11
N ARG A 11 1.13 9.00 -7.43
CA ARG A 11 2.56 8.96 -7.72
C ARG A 11 2.93 7.85 -8.72
N TYR A 12 2.41 6.64 -8.51
CA TYR A 12 2.86 5.45 -9.25
C TYR A 12 1.95 5.08 -10.42
N TRP A 13 0.72 5.58 -10.47
CA TRP A 13 -0.19 5.40 -11.60
C TRP A 13 -0.47 6.74 -12.27
N ASN A 14 0.54 7.27 -12.95
CA ASN A 14 0.43 8.57 -13.59
C ASN A 14 -0.66 8.54 -14.69
N ARG A 15 -1.77 9.23 -14.42
CA ARG A 15 -2.92 9.39 -15.30
C ARG A 15 -3.14 10.89 -15.54
N PRO A 16 -2.53 11.46 -16.59
CA PRO A 16 -2.63 12.90 -16.86
C PRO A 16 -4.04 13.32 -17.30
N ASP A 17 -4.91 12.36 -17.62
CA ASP A 17 -6.30 12.55 -18.01
C ASP A 17 -7.27 12.65 -16.82
N ILE A 18 -6.81 12.51 -15.57
CA ILE A 18 -7.65 12.62 -14.38
C ILE A 18 -7.09 13.64 -13.39
N THR A 19 -7.97 14.15 -12.53
CA THR A 19 -7.60 15.00 -11.39
C THR A 19 -7.59 14.17 -10.11
N TRP A 20 -6.47 14.23 -9.37
CA TRP A 20 -6.35 13.61 -8.05
C TRP A 20 -6.86 14.58 -6.98
N LEU A 21 -7.79 14.12 -6.14
CA LEU A 21 -8.36 14.90 -5.04
C LEU A 21 -8.00 14.23 -3.70
N PRO A 22 -7.45 14.96 -2.71
CA PRO A 22 -7.16 14.39 -1.40
C PRO A 22 -8.44 14.17 -0.60
N PHE A 23 -8.47 13.07 0.16
CA PHE A 23 -9.51 12.81 1.17
C PHE A 23 -8.93 13.13 2.55
N ALA A 24 -9.50 14.10 3.27
CA ALA A 24 -9.01 14.50 4.61
C ALA A 24 -9.72 13.77 5.77
N ASP A 25 -10.94 13.27 5.53
CA ASP A 25 -11.84 12.78 6.59
C ASP A 25 -11.88 11.25 6.69
N PHE A 26 -10.80 10.57 6.30
CA PHE A 26 -10.70 9.10 6.33
C PHE A 26 -9.50 8.64 7.14
N GLU A 27 -9.69 7.54 7.89
CA GLU A 27 -8.60 6.84 8.55
C GLU A 27 -7.59 6.33 7.52
N PRO A 28 -6.27 6.34 7.82
CA PRO A 28 -5.26 5.80 6.92
C PRO A 28 -5.53 4.33 6.53
N LEU A 29 -5.38 4.04 5.25
CA LEU A 29 -5.54 2.69 4.73
C LEU A 29 -4.38 1.80 5.22
N SER A 30 -4.71 0.74 5.96
CA SER A 30 -3.75 -0.27 6.37
C SER A 30 -3.40 -1.21 5.21
N HIS A 31 -2.11 -1.51 5.05
CA HIS A 31 -1.59 -2.46 4.06
C HIS A 31 -0.87 -3.59 4.79
N GLY A 32 -1.00 -4.81 4.28
CA GLY A 32 -0.37 -5.99 4.87
C GLY A 32 0.10 -6.98 3.80
N LEU A 33 1.19 -7.69 4.11
CA LEU A 33 1.62 -8.84 3.32
C LEU A 33 0.74 -10.03 3.66
N VAL A 34 0.23 -10.72 2.63
CA VAL A 34 -0.60 -11.91 2.79
C VAL A 34 -0.05 -13.00 1.87
N TRP A 35 0.09 -14.21 2.41
CA TRP A 35 0.50 -15.40 1.68
C TRP A 35 -0.22 -16.62 2.24
N ARG A 36 -0.17 -17.74 1.51
CA ARG A 36 -0.79 -19.00 1.95
C ARG A 36 0.13 -19.67 2.97
N ALA A 37 -0.42 -20.11 4.10
CA ALA A 37 0.37 -20.66 5.21
C ALA A 37 1.27 -21.82 4.80
N GLU A 38 0.80 -22.71 3.93
CA GLU A 38 1.58 -23.83 3.40
C GLU A 38 2.75 -23.43 2.49
N THR A 39 2.80 -22.16 2.05
CA THR A 39 3.90 -21.64 1.24
C THR A 39 4.95 -20.89 2.07
N GLU A 40 4.72 -20.75 3.38
CA GLU A 40 5.66 -20.13 4.31
C GLU A 40 7.05 -20.74 4.18
N ASN A 41 8.06 -19.87 4.07
CA ASN A 41 9.45 -20.28 3.94
C ASN A 41 10.39 -19.16 4.40
N ALA A 42 11.67 -19.46 4.49
CA ALA A 42 12.68 -18.51 4.98
C ALA A 42 12.72 -17.19 4.19
N ALA A 43 12.46 -17.21 2.88
CA ALA A 43 12.46 -15.99 2.07
C ALA A 43 11.24 -15.10 2.37
N ILE A 44 10.06 -15.71 2.57
CA ILE A 44 8.85 -14.98 2.99
C ILE A 44 9.07 -14.38 4.39
N GLY A 45 9.62 -15.16 5.33
CA GLY A 45 9.94 -14.67 6.67
C GLY A 45 10.91 -13.48 6.65
N ALA A 46 11.96 -13.55 5.82
CA ALA A 46 12.93 -12.47 5.66
C ALA A 46 12.29 -11.21 5.04
N LEU A 47 11.41 -11.36 4.04
CA LEU A 47 10.66 -10.25 3.46
C LEU A 47 9.72 -9.62 4.50
N ALA A 48 8.97 -10.43 5.25
CA ALA A 48 8.07 -9.95 6.28
C ALA A 48 8.83 -9.18 7.38
N GLN A 49 10.01 -9.64 7.76
CA GLN A 49 10.86 -8.91 8.70
C GLN A 49 11.32 -7.58 8.12
N THR A 50 11.80 -7.57 6.88
CA THR A 50 12.23 -6.34 6.19
C THR A 50 11.11 -5.30 6.14
N VAL A 51 9.88 -5.72 5.82
CA VAL A 51 8.73 -4.81 5.79
C VAL A 51 8.39 -4.29 7.19
N ARG A 52 8.48 -5.11 8.24
CA ARG A 52 8.30 -4.66 9.64
C ARG A 52 9.36 -3.63 10.05
N ASP A 53 10.61 -3.85 9.66
CA ASP A 53 11.73 -2.97 10.00
C ASP A 53 11.60 -1.61 9.29
N LEU A 54 11.12 -1.60 8.04
CA LEU A 54 10.88 -0.37 7.28
C LEU A 54 9.65 0.41 7.77
N GLY A 55 8.61 -0.31 8.21
CA GLY A 55 7.36 0.29 8.67
C GLY A 55 6.56 1.01 7.57
N PRO A 56 5.48 1.72 7.95
CA PRO A 56 4.65 2.47 7.01
C PRO A 56 5.39 3.66 6.41
N LEU A 57 5.28 3.81 5.08
CA LEU A 57 5.74 5.02 4.40
C LEU A 57 4.78 6.18 4.69
N HIS A 58 5.25 7.23 5.35
CA HIS A 58 4.53 8.49 5.46
C HIS A 58 4.77 9.28 4.17
N LEU A 59 3.76 9.31 3.28
CA LEU A 59 3.72 10.11 2.05
C LEU A 59 2.90 11.38 2.25
#